data_AF-A0AAV0Y163-F1
#
_entry.id   AF-A0AAV0Y163-F1
#
_cell.length_a   1.000
_cell.length_b   1.000
_cell.length_c   1.000
_cell.angle_alpha   90.00
_cell.angle_beta   90.00
_cell.angle_gamma   90.00
#
_symmetry.space_group_name_H-M   'P 1'
#
loop_
_entity.id
_entity.type
_entity.pdbx_description
1 polymer ?
#
loop_
_entity_poly.entity_id
_entity_poly.type
_entity_poly.pdbx_seq_one_letter_code
_entity_poly.pdbx_strand_id
1 'polypeptide(L)' 'MEVLDDIEAACVLFALYEEHESSYPEEFMKYYRMSITSFDELISLVGPKLSKQHTGLRVPISPEERLTVTLR' A
#
# COMPACT_ATOMS: atom_id res chain seq x y z
N MET A 1 13.59 16.90 -0.06
CA MET A 1 12.18 17.31 0.05
C MET A 1 11.25 16.25 -0.54
N GLU A 2 11.76 15.22 -1.22
CA GLU A 2 10.94 14.17 -1.86
C GLU A 2 10.44 13.07 -0.90
N VAL A 3 11.16 12.79 0.20
CA VAL A 3 10.80 11.73 1.16
C VAL A 3 9.54 12.07 1.97
N LEU A 4 9.18 13.34 2.09
CA LEU A 4 7.99 13.77 2.83
C LEU A 4 6.71 13.53 1.99
N ASP A 5 6.77 13.77 0.68
CA ASP A 5 5.69 13.47 -0.26
C ASP A 5 5.39 11.97 -0.28
N ASP A 6 6.42 11.13 -0.16
CA ASP A 6 6.25 9.68 -0.17
C ASP A 6 5.50 9.16 1.05
N ILE A 7 5.80 9.68 2.24
CA ILE A 7 5.13 9.31 3.50
C ILE A 7 3.69 9.84 3.50
N GLU A 8 3.48 11.09 3.09
CA GLU A 8 2.15 11.69 3.06
C GLU A 8 1.23 10.95 2.10
N ALA A 9 1.76 10.63 0.91
CA ALA A 9 1.00 9.88 -0.05
C ALA A 9 0.89 8.39 0.34
N ALA A 10 1.84 7.79 1.08
CA ALA A 10 1.64 6.47 1.67
C ALA A 10 0.49 6.46 2.70
N CYS A 11 0.39 7.50 3.55
CA CYS A 11 -0.74 7.67 4.47
C CYS A 11 -2.07 7.83 3.73
N VAL A 12 -2.13 8.67 2.68
CA VAL A 12 -3.34 8.84 1.86
C VAL A 12 -3.74 7.52 1.20
N LEU A 13 -2.79 6.69 0.80
CA LEU A 13 -3.07 5.44 0.11
C LEU A 13 -3.39 4.27 1.04
N PHE A 14 -2.79 4.24 2.22
CA PHE A 14 -3.25 3.36 3.28
C PHE A 14 -4.69 3.71 3.68
N ALA A 15 -5.02 5.00 3.81
CA ALA A 15 -6.40 5.44 4.05
C ALA A 15 -7.36 5.07 2.90
N LEU A 16 -6.94 5.21 1.63
CA LEU A 16 -7.72 4.77 0.48
C LEU A 16 -7.92 3.25 0.45
N TYR A 17 -6.96 2.48 0.97
CA TYR A 17 -7.03 1.02 1.04
C TYR A 17 -7.87 0.52 2.24
N GLU A 18 -7.66 1.05 3.45
CA GLU A 18 -8.37 0.61 4.66
C GLU A 18 -9.80 1.15 4.79
N GLU A 19 -10.07 2.41 4.48
CA GLU A 19 -11.39 3.01 4.75
C GLU A 19 -12.40 2.85 3.60
N HIS A 20 -11.95 2.55 2.37
CA HIS A 20 -12.74 2.86 1.18
C HIS A 20 -12.65 1.87 0.02
N GLU A 21 -12.53 0.57 0.30
CA GLU A 21 -12.53 -0.53 -0.68
C GLU A 21 -13.67 -0.44 -1.74
N SER A 22 -14.75 0.30 -1.47
CA SER A 22 -15.90 0.45 -2.38
C SER A 22 -16.31 1.87 -2.76
N SER A 23 -15.68 2.93 -2.22
CA SER A 23 -16.19 4.30 -2.46
C SER A 23 -15.48 5.05 -3.59
N TYR A 24 -14.24 4.68 -3.93
CA TYR A 24 -13.41 5.41 -4.91
C TYR A 24 -12.61 4.47 -5.84
N PRO A 25 -13.28 3.55 -6.57
CA PRO A 25 -12.60 2.58 -7.43
C PRO A 25 -11.88 3.24 -8.62
N GLU A 26 -12.37 4.38 -9.12
CA GLU A 26 -11.74 5.08 -10.25
C GLU A 26 -10.42 5.75 -9.87
N GLU A 27 -10.37 6.37 -8.70
CA GLU A 27 -9.16 6.99 -8.16
C GLU A 27 -8.10 5.93 -7.86
N PHE A 28 -8.52 4.80 -7.27
CA PHE A 28 -7.64 3.66 -7.03
C PHE A 28 -7.05 3.13 -8.36
N MET A 29 -7.89 2.92 -9.37
CA MET A 29 -7.46 2.47 -10.70
C MET A 29 -6.53 3.49 -11.36
N LYS A 30 -6.79 4.79 -11.23
CA LYS A 30 -5.93 5.84 -11.80
C LYS A 30 -4.55 5.88 -11.14
N TYR A 31 -4.51 5.67 -9.83
CA TYR A 31 -3.28 5.68 -9.05
C TYR A 31 -2.46 4.41 -9.27
N TYR A 32 -3.03 3.23 -8.96
CA TYR A 32 -2.31 1.95 -9.04
C TYR A 32 -2.29 1.31 -10.43
N ARG A 33 -3.09 1.82 -11.36
CA ARG A 33 -3.29 1.23 -12.71
C ARG A 33 -3.79 -0.21 -12.69
N MET A 34 -4.43 -0.61 -11.59
CA MET A 34 -5.06 -1.91 -11.39
C MET A 34 -6.28 -1.78 -10.49
N SER A 35 -7.20 -2.74 -10.57
CA SER A 35 -8.33 -2.80 -9.65
C SER A 35 -7.85 -3.19 -8.25
N ILE A 36 -8.68 -2.88 -7.25
CA ILE A 36 -8.46 -3.30 -5.86
C ILE A 36 -8.29 -4.81 -5.78
N THR A 37 -9.16 -5.57 -6.47
CA THR A 37 -9.06 -7.04 -6.54
C THR A 37 -7.72 -7.52 -7.08
N SER A 38 -7.17 -6.89 -8.12
CA SER A 38 -5.85 -7.24 -8.64
C SER A 38 -4.73 -6.87 -7.67
N PHE A 39 -4.89 -5.80 -6.92
CA PHE A 39 -3.96 -5.43 -5.86
C PHE A 39 -3.98 -6.44 -4.72
N ASP A 40 -5.15 -6.91 -4.29
CA ASP A 40 -5.30 -7.93 -3.25
C ASP A 40 -4.71 -9.28 -3.69
N GLU A 41 -4.98 -9.67 -4.94
CA GLU A 41 -4.34 -10.84 -5.56
C GLU A 41 -2.82 -10.70 -5.54
N LEU A 42 -2.29 -9.53 -5.92
CA LEU A 42 -0.86 -9.27 -5.89
C LEU A 42 -0.30 -9.36 -4.47
N ILE A 43 -0.93 -8.72 -3.48
CA ILE A 43 -0.55 -8.80 -2.07
C ILE A 43 -0.60 -10.24 -1.57
N SER A 44 -1.58 -11.05 -1.96
CA SER A 44 -1.65 -12.46 -1.54
C SER A 44 -0.43 -13.26 -2.03
N LEU A 45 0.11 -12.91 -3.19
CA LEU A 45 1.26 -13.58 -3.82
C LEU A 45 2.61 -13.07 -3.27
N VAL A 46 2.75 -11.75 -3.11
CA VAL A 46 4.04 -11.13 -2.73
C VAL A 46 4.14 -10.77 -1.25
N GLY A 47 3.02 -10.61 -0.56
CA GLY A 47 2.92 -10.21 0.84
C GLY A 47 3.81 -11.01 1.79
N PRO A 48 3.83 -12.36 1.71
CA PRO A 48 4.73 -13.16 2.55
C PRO A 48 6.22 -12.85 2.37
N LYS A 49 6.63 -12.34 1.21
CA LYS A 49 8.01 -11.92 0.90
C LYS A 49 8.29 -10.45 1.26
N LEU A 50 7.24 -9.64 1.39
CA LEU A 50 7.30 -8.23 1.78
C LEU A 50 7.23 -8.03 3.29
N SER A 51 6.65 -9.00 4.01
CA SER A 51 6.60 -9.04 5.46
C SER A 51 8.00 -9.04 6.06
N LYS A 52 8.27 -8.06 6.93
CA LYS A 52 9.51 -7.99 7.70
C LYS A 52 9.29 -8.52 9.11
N GLN A 53 10.31 -9.16 9.66
CA GLN A 53 10.30 -9.58 11.05
C GLN A 53 10.14 -8.36 11.97
N HIS A 54 9.25 -8.49 12.95
CA HIS A 54 9.15 -7.52 14.02
C HIS A 54 10.43 -7.54 14.86
N THR A 55 11.06 -6.38 15.03
CA THR A 55 12.26 -6.21 15.85
C THR A 55 12.00 -5.19 16.94
N GLY A 56 12.71 -5.26 18.06
CA GLY A 56 12.53 -4.30 19.18
C GLY A 56 12.94 -2.86 18.86
N LEU A 57 13.46 -2.58 17.66
CA LEU A 57 13.91 -1.25 17.26
C LEU A 57 12.79 -0.41 16.62
N ARG A 58 11.91 -1.05 15.84
CA ARG A 58 10.80 -0.39 15.14
C ARG A 58 9.75 -1.41 14.71
N VAL A 59 8.50 -0.94 14.67
CA VAL A 59 7.40 -1.67 14.05
C VAL A 59 7.60 -1.63 12.52
N PRO A 60 7.60 -2.77 11.83
CA PRO A 60 7.68 -2.79 10.37
C PRO A 60 6.37 -2.28 9.76
N ILE A 61 6.47 -1.49 8.70
CA ILE A 61 5.33 -1.14 7.83
C ILE A 61 4.71 -2.40 7.23
N SER A 62 3.41 -2.35 6.97
CA SER A 62 2.65 -3.49 6.48
C SER A 62 3.09 -3.90 5.06
N PRO A 63 2.83 -5.15 4.64
CA PRO A 63 3.06 -5.57 3.26
C PRO A 63 2.35 -4.70 2.21
N GLU A 64 1.14 -4.24 2.53
CA GLU A 64 0.31 -3.36 1.72
C GLU A 64 0.97 -1.99 1.55
N GLU A 65 1.31 -1.32 2.67
CA GLU A 65 2.04 -0.05 2.65
C GLU A 65 3.35 -0.16 1.87
N ARG A 66 4.08 -1.27 2.05
CA ARG A 66 5.34 -1.52 1.33
C ARG A 66 5.11 -1.67 -0.18
N LEU A 67 4.07 -2.40 -0.57
CA LEU A 67 3.75 -2.59 -1.99
C LEU A 67 3.32 -1.26 -2.62
N THR A 68 2.54 -0.45 -1.92
CA THR A 68 2.13 0.89 -2.35
C THR A 68 3.31 1.79 -2.70
N VAL A 69 4.34 1.81 -1.84
CA VAL A 69 5.57 2.57 -2.09
C VAL A 69 6.36 1.99 -3.26
N THR A 70 6.30 0.67 -3.48
CA THR A 70 7.07 -0.01 -4.53
C THR A 70 6.47 0.18 -5.93
N LEU A 71 5.14 0.29 -6.04
CA LEU A 71 4.43 0.42 -7.31
C LEU A 71 4.36 1.88 -7.84
N ARG A 72 4.96 2.84 -7.13
CA ARG A 72 5.06 4.24 -7.55
C ARG A 72 6.05 4.47 -8.67
#